data_AF-A0A016VYF9-F1
#
_entry.id   AF-A0A016VYF9-F1
#
_cell.length_a   1.000
_cell.length_b   1.000
_cell.length_c   1.000
_cell.angle_alpha   90.00
_cell.angle_beta   90.00
_cell.angle_gamma   90.00
#
_symmetry.space_group_name_H-M   'P 1'
#
loop_
_entity.id
_entity.type
_entity.pdbx_description
1 polymer ?
#
loop_
_entity_poly.entity_id
_entity_poly.type
_entity_poly.pdbx_seq_one_letter_code
_entity_poly.pdbx_strand_id
1 'polypeptide(L)'
;MDTDSDSLTSSSRHVENKMRLPQLEVPVFSGSYKDYPTSWTIYNSLIHSNPQLTNTDKFLFLRQALKGPAATLLGNMPVIGEKYEKAVKPLDKRFNKSGCIVDLLITELEQNSRSFLKLRAMQAVGDKR
;
A
#
# COMPACT_ATOMS: atom_id res chain seq x y z
N MET A 1 33.65 -57.09 14.24
CA MET A 1 32.57 -56.29 13.62
C MET A 1 32.61 -55.01 14.40
N ASP A 2 33.51 -54.10 14.01
CA ASP A 2 33.91 -52.98 14.85
C ASP A 2 33.99 -51.76 13.94
N THR A 3 32.87 -51.04 13.90
CA THR A 3 32.73 -49.74 13.23
C THR A 3 32.73 -48.68 14.31
N ASP A 4 33.86 -48.01 14.51
CA ASP A 4 33.90 -46.69 15.13
C ASP A 4 34.29 -45.67 14.06
N SER A 5 33.26 -45.03 13.52
CA SER A 5 33.34 -43.93 12.56
C SER A 5 33.05 -42.64 13.33
N ASP A 6 34.08 -42.06 13.94
CA ASP A 6 33.97 -40.74 14.58
C ASP A 6 34.02 -39.64 13.52
N SER A 7 32.83 -39.24 13.05
CA SER A 7 32.65 -38.04 12.25
C SER A 7 32.35 -36.85 13.17
N LEU A 8 33.40 -36.11 13.53
CA LEU A 8 33.28 -34.79 14.17
C LEU A 8 32.69 -33.79 13.17
N THR A 9 31.37 -33.66 13.19
CA THR A 9 30.68 -32.61 12.43
C THR A 9 30.90 -31.28 13.14
N SER A 10 31.94 -30.55 12.71
CA SER A 10 32.15 -29.16 13.09
C SER A 10 31.05 -28.31 12.44
N SER A 11 29.91 -28.19 13.13
CA SER A 11 28.86 -27.25 12.75
C SER A 11 29.37 -25.83 12.93
N SER A 12 29.96 -25.29 11.86
CA SER A 12 30.33 -23.89 11.75
C SER A 12 29.07 -23.04 11.95
N ARG A 13 28.91 -22.50 13.16
CA ARG A 13 27.84 -21.56 13.48
C ARG A 13 28.15 -20.28 12.74
N HIS A 14 27.65 -20.16 11.51
CA HIS A 14 27.61 -18.91 10.79
C HIS A 14 26.74 -17.94 11.59
N VAL A 15 27.38 -17.12 12.42
CA VAL A 15 26.79 -15.88 12.91
C VAL A 15 26.73 -14.97 11.70
N GLU A 16 25.61 -15.01 10.98
CA GLU A 16 25.31 -14.02 9.97
C GLU A 16 25.31 -12.64 10.66
N ASN A 17 26.42 -11.94 10.51
CA ASN A 17 26.51 -10.51 10.78
C ASN A 17 25.65 -9.79 9.75
N LYS A 18 24.33 -9.82 9.96
CA LYS A 18 23.40 -8.93 9.28
C LYS A 18 23.72 -7.53 9.78
N MET A 19 24.54 -6.82 9.01
CA MET A 19 24.59 -5.36 9.05
C MET A 19 23.14 -4.88 9.20
N ARG A 20 22.82 -4.26 10.34
CA ARG A 20 21.48 -3.75 10.60
C ARG A 20 21.31 -2.54 9.70
N LEU A 21 20.86 -2.80 8.48
CA LEU A 21 20.30 -1.77 7.61
C LEU A 21 19.28 -0.97 8.45
N PRO A 22 19.17 0.35 8.26
CA PRO A 22 18.08 1.13 8.84
C PRO A 22 16.80 0.32 8.65
N GLN A 23 16.17 -0.09 9.75
CA GLN A 23 15.02 -0.99 9.71
C GLN A 23 13.95 -0.25 8.94
N LEU A 24 13.75 -0.63 7.68
CA LEU A 24 12.91 0.15 6.77
C LEU A 24 11.50 0.18 7.33
N GLU A 25 11.10 1.34 7.85
CA GLU A 25 9.85 1.48 8.56
C GLU A 25 8.70 1.45 7.56
N VAL A 26 7.65 0.72 7.93
CA VAL A 26 6.43 0.71 7.14
C VAL A 26 5.79 2.09 7.26
N PRO A 27 5.58 2.83 6.14
CA PRO A 27 5.04 4.16 6.19
C PRO A 27 3.62 4.15 6.76
N VAL A 28 3.33 5.16 7.57
CA VAL A 28 2.00 5.33 8.15
C VAL A 28 1.04 5.85 7.09
N PHE A 29 -0.06 5.12 6.88
CA PHE A 29 -1.10 5.46 5.93
C PHE A 29 -2.38 5.91 6.63
N SER A 30 -2.73 7.19 6.48
CA SER A 30 -3.91 7.79 7.11
C SER A 30 -5.19 7.72 6.25
N GLY A 31 -5.12 7.27 4.99
CA GLY A 31 -6.29 7.20 4.10
C GLY A 31 -6.30 8.19 2.93
N SER A 32 -5.16 8.79 2.58
CA SER A 32 -5.03 9.67 1.41
C SER A 32 -5.00 8.85 0.10
N TYR A 33 -5.92 9.12 -0.83
CA TYR A 33 -5.94 8.43 -2.12
C TYR A 33 -4.65 8.61 -2.94
N LYS A 34 -4.00 9.78 -2.81
CA LYS A 34 -2.77 10.11 -3.54
C LYS A 34 -1.58 9.27 -3.04
N ASP A 35 -1.55 9.00 -1.74
CA ASP A 35 -0.42 8.36 -1.08
C ASP A 35 -0.57 6.85 -1.01
N TYR A 36 -1.78 6.33 -1.27
CA TYR A 36 -2.07 4.90 -1.20
C TYR A 36 -1.19 4.06 -2.14
N PRO A 37 -0.99 4.40 -3.44
CA PRO A 37 -0.16 3.59 -4.32
C PRO A 37 1.26 3.44 -3.79
N THR A 38 1.90 4.55 -3.40
CA THR A 38 3.26 4.55 -2.84
C THR A 38 3.32 3.78 -1.52
N SER A 39 2.37 4.01 -0.62
CA SER A 39 2.30 3.32 0.67
C SER A 39 2.13 1.81 0.48
N TRP A 40 1.27 1.40 -0.45
CA TRP A 40 1.02 0.00 -0.76
C TRP A 40 2.23 -0.66 -1.43
N THR A 41 2.92 0.01 -2.35
CA THR A 41 4.16 -0.51 -2.95
C THR A 41 5.22 -0.82 -1.89
N ILE A 42 5.43 0.11 -0.96
CA ILE A 42 6.40 -0.07 0.13
C ILE A 42 5.95 -1.21 1.07
N TYR A 43 4.69 -1.17 1.51
CA TYR A 43 4.12 -2.23 2.35
C TYR A 43 4.22 -3.61 1.68
N ASN A 44 3.97 -3.67 0.37
CA ASN A 44 3.99 -4.91 -0.39
C ASN A 44 5.39 -5.50 -0.43
N SER A 45 6.39 -4.68 -0.75
CA SER A 45 7.79 -5.09 -0.83
C SER A 45 8.36 -5.57 0.50
N LEU A 46 7.94 -4.98 1.61
CA LEU A 46 8.52 -5.27 2.93
C LEU A 46 7.79 -6.37 3.68
N ILE A 47 6.46 -6.38 3.58
CA ILE A 47 5.60 -7.19 4.46
C ILE A 47 4.75 -8.16 3.65
N HIS A 48 4.00 -7.70 2.66
CA HIS A 48 3.02 -8.56 1.96
C HIS A 48 3.71 -9.72 1.21
N SER A 49 4.73 -9.40 0.41
CA SER A 49 5.48 -10.37 -0.40
C SER A 49 6.56 -11.13 0.38
N ASN A 50 6.75 -10.84 1.67
CA ASN A 50 7.74 -11.52 2.49
C ASN A 50 7.23 -12.93 2.89
N PRO A 51 7.89 -14.02 2.45
CA PRO A 51 7.47 -15.38 2.77
C PRO A 51 7.81 -15.81 4.21
N GLN A 52 8.68 -15.08 4.90
CA GLN A 52 9.08 -15.38 6.29
C GLN A 52 8.07 -14.89 7.32
N LEU A 53 7.11 -14.05 6.91
CA LEU A 53 6.07 -13.51 7.80
C LEU A 53 4.79 -14.31 7.67
N THR A 54 4.18 -14.66 8.80
CA THR A 54 2.85 -15.28 8.79
C THR A 54 1.80 -14.26 8.40
N ASN A 55 0.63 -14.71 7.94
CA ASN A 55 -0.49 -13.81 7.66
C ASN A 55 -0.93 -13.02 8.90
N THR A 56 -0.76 -13.58 10.10
CA THR A 56 -1.04 -12.88 11.36
C THR A 56 -0.05 -11.74 11.57
N ASP A 57 1.26 -11.99 11.38
CA ASP A 57 2.29 -10.95 11.50
C ASP A 57 2.08 -9.84 10.48
N LYS A 58 1.79 -10.20 9.23
CA LYS A 58 1.43 -9.24 8.17
C LYS A 58 0.24 -8.41 8.61
N PHE A 59 -0.82 -9.00 9.16
CA PHE A 59 -1.98 -8.24 9.58
C PHE A 59 -1.67 -7.31 10.79
N LEU A 60 -0.81 -7.72 11.72
CA LEU A 60 -0.35 -6.85 12.81
C LEU A 60 0.41 -5.62 12.28
N PHE A 61 1.32 -5.82 11.31
CA PHE A 61 2.02 -4.71 10.66
C PHE A 61 1.06 -3.80 9.90
N LEU A 62 0.11 -4.37 9.15
CA LEU A 62 -0.92 -3.59 8.46
C LEU A 62 -1.68 -2.70 9.45
N ARG A 63 -2.14 -3.26 10.56
CA ARG A 63 -2.91 -2.51 11.56
C ARG A 63 -2.10 -1.41 12.24
N GLN A 64 -0.80 -1.58 12.40
CA GLN A 64 0.09 -0.54 12.93
C GLN A 64 0.32 0.59 11.91
N ALA A 65 0.47 0.23 10.63
CA ALA A 65 0.69 1.16 9.54
C ALA A 65 -0.55 2.02 9.23
N LEU A 66 -1.76 1.53 9.51
CA LEU A 66 -2.99 2.28 9.23
C LEU A 66 -3.34 3.26 10.35
N LYS A 67 -3.77 4.46 9.97
CA LYS A 67 -4.33 5.50 10.87
C LYS A 67 -5.61 6.10 10.27
N GLY A 68 -6.34 6.85 11.10
CA GLY A 68 -7.50 7.63 10.69
C GLY A 68 -8.53 6.80 9.90
N PRO A 69 -9.10 7.35 8.82
CA PRO A 69 -10.09 6.68 7.97
C PRO A 69 -9.67 5.30 7.43
N ALA A 70 -8.38 5.04 7.26
CA ALA A 70 -7.88 3.75 6.79
C ALA A 70 -7.88 2.69 7.91
N ALA A 71 -7.56 3.09 9.15
CA ALA A 71 -7.66 2.22 10.32
C ALA A 71 -9.12 1.87 10.64
N THR A 72 -10.03 2.85 10.57
CA THR A 72 -11.47 2.63 10.82
C THR A 72 -12.07 1.59 9.87
N LEU A 73 -11.59 1.52 8.62
CA LEU A 73 -12.04 0.54 7.64
C LEU A 73 -11.82 -0.91 8.11
N LEU A 74 -10.73 -1.16 8.85
CA LEU A 74 -10.37 -2.48 9.35
C LEU A 74 -10.62 -2.65 10.86
N GLY A 75 -11.11 -1.60 11.53
CA GLY A 75 -11.19 -1.54 13.00
C GLY A 75 -12.03 -2.65 13.63
N ASN A 76 -13.04 -3.15 12.90
CA ASN A 76 -13.94 -4.19 13.37
C ASN A 76 -13.45 -5.61 13.04
N MET A 77 -12.32 -5.78 12.33
CA MET A 77 -11.77 -7.09 12.04
C MET A 77 -10.80 -7.55 13.14
N PRO A 78 -10.97 -8.78 13.64
CA PRO A 78 -9.96 -9.39 14.51
C PRO A 78 -8.69 -9.69 13.70
N VAL A 79 -7.53 -9.44 14.32
CA VAL A 79 -6.21 -9.66 13.69
C VAL A 79 -5.88 -11.14 13.74
N ILE A 80 -6.43 -11.89 12.79
CA ILE A 80 -6.24 -13.33 12.63
C ILE A 80 -5.74 -13.56 11.21
N GLY A 81 -4.73 -14.42 11.02
CA GLY A 81 -4.11 -14.66 9.72
C GLY A 81 -5.09 -15.01 8.59
N GLU A 82 -6.14 -15.79 8.89
CA GLU A 82 -7.21 -16.10 7.92
C GLU A 82 -7.98 -14.89 7.39
N LYS A 83 -7.98 -13.79 8.15
CA LYS A 83 -8.66 -12.54 7.80
C LYS A 83 -7.76 -11.58 7.05
N TYR A 84 -6.44 -11.80 7.00
CA TYR A 84 -5.50 -10.89 6.35
C TYR A 84 -5.87 -10.60 4.89
N GLU A 85 -6.04 -11.63 4.07
CA GLU A 85 -6.42 -11.45 2.67
C GLU A 85 -7.79 -10.76 2.51
N LYS A 86 -8.71 -11.00 3.45
CA LYS A 86 -10.02 -10.35 3.49
C LYS A 86 -9.95 -8.89 3.94
N ALA A 87 -8.89 -8.51 4.66
CA ALA A 87 -8.64 -7.15 5.12
C ALA A 87 -7.95 -6.29 4.06
N VAL A 88 -7.05 -6.88 3.25
CA VAL A 88 -6.37 -6.16 2.15
C VAL A 88 -7.35 -5.76 1.04
N LYS A 89 -8.28 -6.64 0.65
CA LYS A 89 -9.25 -6.39 -0.42
C LYS A 89 -10.06 -5.09 -0.28
N PRO A 90 -10.73 -4.80 0.86
CA PRO A 90 -11.49 -3.56 1.02
C PRO A 90 -10.58 -2.34 1.10
N LEU A 91 -9.35 -2.46 1.63
CA LEU A 91 -8.37 -1.39 1.66
C LEU A 91 -8.00 -1.00 0.22
N ASP A 92 -7.67 -1.99 -0.60
CA ASP A 92 -7.35 -1.80 -2.01
C ASP A 92 -8.54 -1.26 -2.80
N LYS A 93 -9.71 -1.87 -2.68
CA LYS A 93 -10.93 -1.38 -3.34
C LYS A 93 -11.25 0.08 -2.98
N ARG A 94 -11.01 0.49 -1.73
CA ARG A 94 -11.35 1.83 -1.27
C ARG A 94 -10.34 2.86 -1.73
N PHE A 95 -9.04 2.57 -1.66
CA PHE A 95 -7.98 3.56 -1.84
C PHE A 95 -7.17 3.39 -3.13
N ASN A 96 -7.14 2.19 -3.71
CA ASN A 96 -6.57 1.88 -5.03
C ASN A 96 -7.56 2.23 -6.14
N LYS A 97 -7.93 3.51 -6.23
CA LYS A 97 -8.77 3.98 -7.32
C LYS A 97 -7.90 4.55 -8.42
N SER A 98 -7.29 3.67 -9.21
CA SER A 98 -6.71 4.04 -10.51
C SER A 98 -7.74 4.78 -11.39
N GLY A 99 -9.03 4.48 -11.21
CA GLY A 99 -10.14 5.19 -11.86
C GLY A 99 -10.41 6.61 -11.34
N CYS A 100 -10.12 6.95 -10.08
CA CYS A 100 -10.38 8.31 -9.59
C CYS A 100 -9.42 9.34 -10.15
N ILE A 101 -8.20 8.96 -10.56
CA ILE A 101 -7.29 9.88 -11.27
C ILE A 101 -7.81 10.14 -12.68
N VAL A 102 -8.31 9.11 -13.35
CA VAL A 102 -8.96 9.26 -14.66
C VAL A 102 -10.23 10.11 -14.53
N ASP A 103 -11.09 9.85 -13.56
CA ASP A 103 -12.30 10.64 -13.30
C ASP A 103 -11.97 12.09 -12.88
N LEU A 104 -10.92 12.28 -12.07
CA LEU A 104 -10.41 13.61 -11.70
C LEU A 104 -9.91 14.34 -12.96
N LEU A 105 -9.10 13.70 -13.78
CA LEU A 105 -8.56 14.28 -15.02
C LEU A 105 -9.67 14.58 -16.04
N ILE A 106 -10.68 13.70 -16.15
CA ILE A 106 -11.86 13.92 -17.00
C ILE A 106 -12.66 15.10 -16.47
N THR A 107 -12.90 15.19 -15.17
CA THR A 107 -13.61 16.32 -14.55
C THR A 107 -12.88 17.64 -14.78
N GLU A 108 -11.55 17.64 -14.62
CA GLU A 108 -10.71 18.82 -14.85
C GLU A 108 -10.73 19.24 -16.33
N LEU A 109 -10.69 18.28 -17.25
CA LEU A 109 -10.80 18.54 -18.70
C LEU A 109 -12.19 19.06 -19.09
N GLU A 110 -13.25 18.52 -18.52
CA GLU A 110 -14.62 18.99 -18.76
C GLU A 110 -14.82 20.42 -18.23
N GLN A 111 -14.30 20.72 -17.04
CA GLN A 111 -14.38 22.07 -16.46
C GLN A 111 -13.58 23.08 -17.26
N ASN A 112 -12.35 22.72 -17.66
CA ASN A 112 -11.48 23.59 -18.45
C ASN A 112 -12.09 23.89 -19.84
N SER A 113 -12.68 22.87 -20.48
CA SER A 113 -13.40 23.02 -21.75
C SER A 113 -14.65 23.90 -21.60
N ARG A 114 -15.44 23.73 -20.53
CA ARG A 114 -16.62 24.56 -20.24
C ARG A 114 -16.27 26.02 -19.96
N SER A 115 -15.18 26.31 -19.25
CA SER A 115 -14.68 27.68 -19.06
C SER A 115 -14.28 28.32 -20.38
N PHE A 116 -13.65 27.56 -21.28
CA PHE A 116 -13.25 28.05 -22.59
C PHE A 116 -14.45 28.37 -23.50
N LEU A 117 -15.45 27.49 -23.54
CA LEU A 117 -16.69 27.71 -24.31
C LEU A 117 -17.49 28.91 -23.80
N LYS A 118 -17.54 29.11 -22.47
CA LYS A 118 -18.20 30.26 -21.85
C LYS A 118 -17.52 31.59 -22.20
N LEU A 119 -16.19 31.62 -22.21
CA LEU A 119 -15.41 32.80 -22.59
C LEU A 119 -15.64 33.17 -24.06
N ARG A 120 -15.66 32.17 -24.95
CA ARG A 120 -15.88 32.37 -26.39
C ARG A 120 -17.30 32.86 -26.71
N ALA A 121 -18.30 32.35 -25.99
CA ALA A 121 -19.68 32.82 -26.10
C ALA A 121 -19.84 34.27 -25.61
N MET A 122 -19.13 34.68 -24.55
CA MET A 122 -19.13 36.07 -24.07
C MET A 122 -18.46 37.03 -25.05
N GLN A 123 -17.43 36.61 -25.78
CA GLN A 123 -16.80 37.43 -26.81
C GLN A 123 -17.68 37.59 -28.05
N ALA A 124 -18.43 36.55 -28.46
CA ALA A 124 -19.34 36.61 -29.61
C ALA A 124 -20.58 37.50 -29.37
N VAL A 125 -20.97 37.72 -28.11
CA VAL A 125 -22.07 38.63 -27.75
C VAL A 125 -21.63 40.11 -27.75
N GLY A 126 -20.33 40.39 -27.62
CA GLY A 126 -19.77 41.73 -27.68
C GLY A 126 -19.61 42.32 -29.09
N ASP A 127 -19.64 41.48 -30.13
CA ASP A 127 -19.33 41.87 -31.52
C ASP A 127 -20.58 42.15 -32.39
N LYS A 128 -21.72 42.39 -31.73
CA LYS A 128 -23.03 42.57 -32.39
C LYS A 128 -23.72 43.90 -32.02
N ARG A 129 -22.94 44.93 -31.70
CA ARG A 129 -23.40 46.29 -31.44
C ARG A 129 -22.78 47.29 -32.39
#